data_AF-A0A7L5SYM4-F1
#
_entry.id   AF-A0A7L5SYM4-F1
#
_cell.length_a   1.000
_cell.length_b   1.000
_cell.length_c   1.000
_cell.angle_alpha   90.00
_cell.angle_beta   90.00
_cell.angle_gamma   90.00
#
_symmetry.space_group_name_H-M   'P 1'
#
loop_
_entity.id
_entity.type
_entity.pdbx_description
1 polymer ?
#
loop_
_entity_poly.entity_id
_entity_poly.type
_entity_poly.pdbx_seq_one_letter_code
_entity_poly.pdbx_strand_id
1 'polypeptide(L)'
;MSQTEGARLFREAWITGVRRHFPGEPKPGYVTPWEDTPEWERAAAGAVYAQVRHFLEVSEGHAARLTREQKGRFVATCWTAQMYRHFEDPKPGYVADWPDLPDWQQETDADIFEAIEKDVS
;
A
#
# COMPACT_ATOMS: atom_id res chain seq x y z
N MET A 1 1.14 17.25 3.20
CA MET A 1 1.58 16.40 4.33
C MET A 1 3.08 16.18 4.30
N SER A 2 3.68 16.03 5.48
CA SER A 2 5.05 15.52 5.65
C SER A 2 5.16 14.06 5.20
N GLN A 3 6.39 13.60 4.94
CA GLN A 3 6.66 12.20 4.58
C GLN A 3 6.14 11.20 5.63
N THR A 4 6.22 11.58 6.92
CA THR A 4 5.75 10.77 8.04
C THR A 4 4.23 10.64 8.07
N GLU A 5 3.51 11.73 7.80
CA GLU A 5 2.03 11.70 7.73
C GLU A 5 1.54 10.84 6.55
N GLY A 6 2.21 10.94 5.39
CA GLY A 6 1.88 10.09 4.23
C GLY A 6 2.14 8.59 4.47
N ALA A 7 3.27 8.26 5.11
CA ALA A 7 3.57 6.90 5.52
C ALA A 7 2.54 6.34 6.52
N ARG A 8 2.11 7.18 7.47
CA ARG A 8 1.06 6.84 8.43
C ARG A 8 -0.29 6.59 7.72
N LEU A 9 -0.68 7.46 6.79
CA LEU A 9 -1.91 7.27 6.00
C LEU A 9 -1.90 5.94 5.25
N PHE A 10 -0.79 5.62 4.55
CA PHE A 10 -0.64 4.32 3.88
C PHE A 10 -0.87 3.17 4.86
N ARG A 11 -0.24 3.22 6.04
CA ARG A 11 -0.34 2.15 7.02
C ARG A 11 -1.74 2.01 7.59
N GLU A 12 -2.41 3.12 7.90
CA GLU A 12 -3.78 3.13 8.40
C GLU A 12 -4.79 2.63 7.35
N ALA A 13 -4.58 2.97 6.07
CA ALA A 13 -5.35 2.44 4.95
C ALA A 13 -5.17 0.92 4.80
N TRP A 14 -3.94 0.43 4.91
CA TRP A 14 -3.67 -1.02 4.96
C TRP A 14 -4.41 -1.71 6.11
N ILE A 15 -4.33 -1.19 7.35
CA ILE A 15 -5.02 -1.80 8.51
C ILE A 15 -6.53 -1.84 8.26
N THR A 16 -7.08 -0.75 7.74
CA THR A 16 -8.51 -0.63 7.44
C THR A 16 -8.93 -1.64 6.38
N GLY A 17 -8.16 -1.77 5.28
CA GLY A 17 -8.41 -2.74 4.23
C GLY A 17 -8.30 -4.17 4.73
N VAL A 18 -7.25 -4.51 5.50
CA VAL A 18 -7.09 -5.83 6.14
C VAL A 18 -8.30 -6.16 7.00
N ARG A 19 -8.74 -5.25 7.89
CA ARG A 19 -9.90 -5.49 8.75
C ARG A 19 -11.20 -5.67 7.98
N ARG A 20 -11.29 -5.10 6.78
CA ARG A 20 -12.47 -5.15 5.92
C ARG A 20 -12.53 -6.42 5.07
N HIS A 21 -11.39 -6.83 4.51
CA HIS A 21 -11.34 -7.83 3.44
C HIS A 21 -10.71 -9.15 3.87
N PHE A 22 -9.84 -9.15 4.89
CA PHE A 22 -9.14 -10.36 5.32
C PHE A 22 -10.15 -11.39 5.88
N PRO A 23 -10.12 -12.65 5.41
CA PRO A 23 -11.03 -13.66 5.92
C PRO A 23 -10.65 -14.09 7.34
N GLY A 24 -11.56 -13.87 8.29
CA GLY A 24 -11.36 -14.26 9.69
C GLY A 24 -10.51 -13.26 10.48
N GLU A 25 -9.79 -13.75 11.49
CA GLU A 25 -8.99 -12.89 12.37
C GLU A 25 -7.63 -12.56 11.72
N PRO A 26 -7.30 -11.27 11.51
CA PRO A 26 -6.01 -10.88 10.95
C PRO A 26 -4.83 -11.27 11.85
N LYS A 27 -3.69 -11.56 11.24
CA LYS A 27 -2.44 -11.75 11.98
C LYS A 27 -2.06 -10.44 12.69
N PRO A 28 -1.52 -10.48 13.93
CA PRO A 28 -1.11 -9.26 14.65
C PRO A 28 -0.19 -8.34 13.84
N GLY A 29 0.71 -8.92 13.04
CA GLY A 29 1.61 -8.17 12.16
C GLY A 29 0.89 -7.35 11.08
N TYR A 30 -0.28 -7.79 10.60
CA TYR A 30 -1.03 -7.04 9.57
C TYR A 30 -1.71 -5.79 10.14
N VAL A 31 -2.04 -5.83 11.43
CA VAL A 31 -2.79 -4.78 12.12
C VAL A 31 -1.96 -4.06 13.20
N THR A 32 -0.64 -4.22 13.17
CA THR A 32 0.28 -3.53 14.10
C THR A 32 0.09 -2.02 13.97
N PRO A 33 -0.13 -1.28 15.08
CA PRO A 33 -0.30 0.17 15.07
C PRO A 33 0.91 0.91 14.49
N TRP A 34 0.69 2.15 14.07
CA TRP A 34 1.77 2.99 13.52
C TRP A 34 2.95 3.11 14.49
N GLU A 35 2.66 3.31 15.77
CA GLU A 35 3.64 3.52 16.83
C GLU A 35 4.58 2.33 17.01
N ASP A 36 4.09 1.11 16.71
CA ASP A 36 4.83 -0.15 16.80
C ASP A 36 5.32 -0.67 15.43
N THR A 37 5.02 0.04 14.34
CA THR A 37 5.43 -0.37 12.99
C THR A 37 6.96 -0.26 12.84
N PRO A 38 7.67 -1.28 12.32
CA PRO A 38 9.12 -1.23 12.12
C PRO A 38 9.57 -0.09 11.20
N GLU A 39 10.77 0.46 11.42
CA GLU A 39 11.28 1.61 10.67
C GLU A 39 11.36 1.36 9.16
N TRP A 40 11.82 0.17 8.74
CA TRP A 40 11.89 -0.19 7.32
C TRP A 40 10.51 -0.18 6.65
N GLU A 41 9.48 -0.61 7.38
CA GLU A 41 8.10 -0.67 6.90
C GLU A 41 7.52 0.74 6.79
N ARG A 42 7.83 1.63 7.75
CA ARG A 42 7.47 3.06 7.67
C ARG A 42 8.13 3.73 6.46
N ALA A 43 9.40 3.44 6.20
CA ALA A 43 10.11 3.97 5.06
C ALA A 43 9.51 3.48 3.73
N ALA A 44 9.19 2.18 3.64
CA ALA A 44 8.51 1.60 2.48
C ALA A 44 7.13 2.22 2.26
N ALA A 45 6.30 2.31 3.30
CA ALA A 45 4.99 2.95 3.27
C ALA A 45 5.07 4.40 2.77
N GLY A 46 6.03 5.17 3.27
CA GLY A 46 6.26 6.55 2.83
C GLY A 46 6.71 6.64 1.36
N ALA A 47 7.53 5.71 0.90
CA ALA A 47 7.93 5.64 -0.51
C ALA A 47 6.75 5.36 -1.43
N VAL A 48 5.92 4.36 -1.09
CA VAL A 48 4.73 4.02 -1.88
C VAL A 48 3.70 5.15 -1.87
N TYR A 49 3.46 5.79 -0.72
CA TYR A 49 2.64 7.01 -0.65
C TYR A 49 3.13 8.07 -1.64
N ALA A 50 4.43 8.37 -1.62
CA ALA A 50 5.02 9.39 -2.50
C ALA A 50 4.89 9.02 -3.98
N GLN A 51 5.01 7.73 -4.34
CA GLN A 51 4.85 7.24 -5.70
C GLN A 51 3.40 7.40 -6.19
N VAL A 52 2.40 7.04 -5.38
CA VAL A 52 0.98 7.23 -5.72
C VAL A 52 0.63 8.71 -5.85
N ARG A 53 1.04 9.54 -4.88
CA ARG A 53 0.84 11.00 -4.93
C ARG A 53 1.45 11.60 -6.20
N HIS A 54 2.69 11.25 -6.51
CA HIS A 54 3.36 11.77 -7.69
C HIS A 54 2.68 11.30 -8.99
N PHE A 55 2.22 10.05 -9.05
CA PHE A 55 1.49 9.52 -10.20
C PHE A 55 0.16 10.27 -10.43
N LEU A 56 -0.57 10.59 -9.36
CA LEU A 56 -1.77 11.43 -9.43
C LEU A 56 -1.44 12.86 -9.90
N GLU A 57 -0.35 13.45 -9.39
CA GLU A 57 0.12 14.79 -9.76
C GLU A 57 0.50 14.89 -11.24
N VAL A 58 1.37 14.00 -11.74
CA VAL A 58 1.85 14.04 -13.14
C VAL A 58 0.80 13.62 -14.15
N SER A 59 -0.27 12.94 -13.71
CA SER A 59 -1.42 12.62 -14.55
C SER A 59 -2.50 13.70 -14.52
N GLU A 60 -2.27 14.83 -13.83
CA GLU A 60 -3.25 15.92 -13.64
C GLU A 60 -4.58 15.38 -13.09
N GLY A 61 -4.51 14.40 -12.18
CA GLY A 61 -5.67 13.73 -11.58
C GLY A 61 -6.39 12.73 -12.51
N HIS A 62 -5.97 12.54 -13.76
CA HIS A 62 -6.62 11.57 -14.66
C HIS A 62 -6.49 10.12 -14.21
N ALA A 63 -5.47 9.79 -13.40
CA ALA A 63 -5.34 8.47 -12.79
C ALA A 63 -6.52 8.10 -11.87
N ALA A 64 -7.37 9.06 -11.45
CA ALA A 64 -8.63 8.78 -10.75
C ALA A 64 -9.57 7.86 -11.54
N ARG A 65 -9.48 7.86 -12.89
CA ARG A 65 -10.31 7.07 -13.81
C ARG A 65 -9.87 5.62 -13.97
N LEU A 66 -8.72 5.24 -13.40
CA LEU A 66 -8.24 3.85 -13.45
C LEU A 66 -9.21 2.91 -12.73
N THR A 67 -9.29 1.66 -13.20
CA THR A 67 -10.06 0.62 -12.50
C THR A 67 -9.43 0.32 -11.15
N ARG A 68 -10.21 -0.24 -10.21
CA ARG A 68 -9.68 -0.68 -8.91
C ARG A 68 -8.52 -1.65 -9.04
N GLU A 69 -8.60 -2.59 -9.98
CA GLU A 69 -7.50 -3.52 -10.29
C GLU A 69 -6.23 -2.76 -10.71
N GLN A 70 -6.34 -1.77 -11.59
CA GLN A 70 -5.18 -0.97 -12.02
C GLN A 70 -4.58 -0.18 -10.86
N LYS A 71 -5.42 0.39 -9.98
CA LYS A 71 -5.00 1.12 -8.77
C LYS A 71 -4.27 0.20 -7.79
N GLY A 72 -4.85 -0.95 -7.46
CA GLY A 72 -4.25 -1.94 -6.57
C GLY A 72 -2.94 -2.50 -7.13
N ARG A 73 -2.91 -2.84 -8.42
CA ARG A 73 -1.69 -3.35 -9.08
C ARG A 73 -0.54 -2.34 -9.04
N PHE A 74 -0.84 -1.04 -9.17
CA PHE A 74 0.16 0.00 -9.04
C PHE A 74 0.77 0.03 -7.62
N VAL A 75 -0.07 -0.02 -6.58
CA VAL A 75 0.39 -0.08 -5.17
C VAL A 75 1.20 -1.35 -4.92
N ALA A 76 0.70 -2.52 -5.32
CA ALA A 76 1.40 -3.80 -5.18
C ALA A 76 2.78 -3.78 -5.84
N THR A 77 2.88 -3.24 -7.06
CA THR A 77 4.16 -3.10 -7.78
C THR A 77 5.14 -2.20 -7.02
N CYS A 78 4.66 -1.05 -6.53
CA CYS A 78 5.48 -0.13 -5.74
C CYS A 78 5.97 -0.78 -4.44
N TRP A 79 5.10 -1.51 -3.75
CA TRP A 79 5.43 -2.23 -2.52
C TRP A 79 6.48 -3.32 -2.75
N THR A 80 6.29 -4.16 -3.78
CA THR A 80 7.25 -5.21 -4.16
C THR A 80 8.64 -4.63 -4.43
N ALA A 81 8.73 -3.47 -5.09
CA ALA A 81 10.01 -2.78 -5.27
C ALA A 81 10.66 -2.36 -3.93
N GLN A 82 9.88 -1.97 -2.92
CA GLN A 82 10.40 -1.70 -1.57
C GLN A 82 10.84 -2.99 -0.87
N MET A 83 10.16 -4.12 -1.08
CA MET A 83 10.59 -5.40 -0.51
C MET A 83 12.00 -5.79 -1.01
N TYR A 84 12.25 -5.69 -2.31
CA TYR A 84 13.59 -5.93 -2.88
C TYR A 84 14.65 -4.91 -2.42
N ARG A 85 14.24 -3.68 -2.10
CA ARG A 85 15.15 -2.67 -1.56
C ARG A 85 15.59 -2.98 -0.12
N HIS A 86 14.68 -3.49 0.71
CA HIS A 86 14.91 -3.67 2.14
C HIS A 86 15.37 -5.09 2.51
N PHE A 87 15.14 -6.08 1.64
CA PHE A 87 15.51 -7.47 1.87
C PHE A 87 16.27 -8.02 0.66
N GLU A 88 17.47 -8.57 0.90
CA GLU A 88 18.28 -9.23 -0.14
C GLU A 88 17.61 -10.49 -0.69
N ASP A 89 16.95 -11.27 0.19
CA ASP A 89 16.20 -12.48 -0.15
C ASP A 89 14.80 -12.41 0.49
N PRO A 90 13.84 -11.67 -0.09
CA PRO A 90 12.50 -11.54 0.45
C PRO A 90 11.74 -12.86 0.33
N LYS A 91 10.88 -13.15 1.30
CA LYS A 91 10.00 -14.33 1.24
C LYS A 91 9.14 -14.26 -0.03
N PRO A 92 8.86 -15.39 -0.72
CA PRO A 92 8.06 -15.39 -1.94
C PRO A 92 6.70 -14.67 -1.79
N GLY A 93 6.03 -14.83 -0.64
CA GLY A 93 4.75 -14.16 -0.37
C GLY A 93 4.84 -12.63 -0.19
N TYR A 94 6.03 -12.05 -0.03
CA TYR A 94 6.23 -10.60 0.00
C TYR A 94 6.37 -9.99 -1.39
N VAL A 95 6.72 -10.80 -2.37
CA VAL A 95 7.02 -10.38 -3.75
C VAL A 95 6.20 -11.14 -4.79
N ALA A 96 5.06 -11.70 -4.37
CA ALA A 96 4.12 -12.37 -5.26
C ALA A 96 3.62 -11.39 -6.33
N ASP A 97 3.55 -11.84 -7.58
CA ASP A 97 2.96 -11.04 -8.66
C ASP A 97 1.45 -10.91 -8.46
N TRP A 98 0.84 -9.90 -9.09
CA TRP A 98 -0.58 -9.57 -8.97
C TRP A 98 -1.54 -10.78 -9.08
N PRO A 99 -1.47 -11.65 -10.10
CA PRO A 99 -2.39 -12.78 -10.22
C PRO A 99 -2.25 -13.83 -9.11
N ASP A 100 -1.14 -13.82 -8.37
CA ASP A 100 -0.87 -14.73 -7.25
C ASP A 100 -1.21 -14.11 -5.89
N LEU A 101 -1.58 -12.82 -5.84
CA LEU A 101 -2.02 -12.16 -4.62
C LEU A 101 -3.43 -12.64 -4.23
N PRO A 102 -3.71 -12.89 -2.94
CA PRO A 102 -5.06 -13.15 -2.48
C PRO A 102 -6.00 -11.97 -2.75
N ASP A 103 -7.26 -12.24 -3.10
CA ASP A 103 -8.27 -11.20 -3.40
C ASP A 103 -8.39 -10.14 -2.30
N TRP A 104 -8.31 -10.53 -1.02
CA TRP A 104 -8.40 -9.57 0.09
C TRP A 104 -7.25 -8.56 0.08
N GLN A 105 -6.06 -8.97 -0.37
CA GLN A 105 -4.89 -8.12 -0.44
C GLN A 105 -4.98 -7.20 -1.66
N GLN A 106 -5.44 -7.73 -2.81
CA GLN A 106 -5.71 -6.92 -4.00
C GLN A 106 -6.70 -5.78 -3.70
N GLU A 107 -7.78 -6.06 -2.96
CA GLU A 107 -8.75 -5.04 -2.52
C GLU A 107 -8.17 -4.05 -1.50
N THR A 108 -7.30 -4.52 -0.61
CA THR A 108 -6.59 -3.66 0.35
C THR A 108 -5.65 -2.70 -0.36
N ASP A 109 -4.89 -3.18 -1.36
CA ASP A 109 -3.98 -2.35 -2.15
C ASP A 109 -4.75 -1.29 -2.96
N ALA A 110 -5.93 -1.64 -3.49
CA ALA A 110 -6.82 -0.68 -4.14
C ALA A 110 -7.35 0.38 -3.14
N ASP A 111 -7.75 -0.02 -1.92
CA ASP A 111 -8.20 0.90 -0.87
C ASP A 111 -7.09 1.87 -0.45
N ILE A 112 -5.82 1.43 -0.43
CA ILE A 112 -4.65 2.29 -0.18
C ILE A 112 -4.52 3.37 -1.25
N PHE A 113 -4.59 3.00 -2.52
CA PHE A 113 -4.51 3.97 -3.61
C PHE A 113 -5.61 5.03 -3.45
N GLU A 114 -6.85 4.60 -3.23
CA GLU A 114 -8.01 5.49 -3.09
C GLU A 114 -7.97 6.36 -1.84
N ALA A 115 -7.36 5.88 -0.74
CA ALA A 115 -7.13 6.70 0.44
C ALA A 115 -6.14 7.84 0.16
N ILE A 116 -5.07 7.55 -0.58
CA ILE A 116 -4.08 8.56 -0.99
C ILE A 116 -4.69 9.52 -2.01
N GLU A 117 -5.50 9.03 -2.95
CA GLU A 117 -6.24 9.85 -3.90
C GLU A 117 -7.13 10.89 -3.20
N LYS A 118 -7.86 10.49 -2.15
CA LYS A 118 -8.72 11.40 -1.36
C LYS A 118 -7.93 12.43 -0.56
N ASP A 119 -6.72 12.09 -0.12
CA ASP A 119 -5.84 12.98 0.64
C ASP A 119 -5.26 14.11 -0.24
N VAL A 120 -5.07 13.85 -1.53
CA VAL A 120 -4.43 14.80 -2.46
C VAL A 120 -5.42 15.56 -3.34
N SER A 121 -6.71 15.22 -3.28
CA SER A 121 -7.82 15.88 -3.99
C SER A 121 -8.33 17.09 -3.23
#